data_AF-A0AAD0ECF4-F1
#
_entry.id   AF-A0AAD0ECF4-F1
#
_cell.length_a   1.000
_cell.length_b   1.000
_cell.length_c   1.000
_cell.angle_alpha   90.00
_cell.angle_beta   90.00
_cell.angle_gamma   90.00
#
_symmetry.space_group_name_H-M   'P 1'
#
loop_
_entity.id
_entity.type
_entity.pdbx_description
1 polymer ?
#
loop_
_entity_poly.entity_id
_entity_poly.type
_entity_poly.pdbx_seq_one_letter_code
_entity_poly.pdbx_strand_id
1 'polypeptide(L)'
;MYFGRFSLALFLFLASAAASTAQNKYDAFWGQYMASSLIAQTCKGVTTYSGHDAVSIGVARDSLREQRLLRILYYGNRKSLTRLGHITLTMNGVSTDDPQKLCRYARKIARTDDDIGRFLRAE
;
A
#
# COMPACT_ATOMS: atom_id res chain seq x y z
N MET A 1 -19.00 40.18 23.80
CA MET A 1 -18.74 39.64 22.45
C MET A 1 -17.60 38.63 22.53
N TYR A 2 -17.90 37.33 22.60
CA TYR A 2 -16.91 36.23 22.60
C TYR A 2 -17.20 35.30 21.41
N PHE A 3 -16.88 35.73 20.19
CA PHE A 3 -17.18 34.98 18.96
C PHE A 3 -15.94 34.72 18.08
N GLY A 4 -14.72 34.87 18.61
CA GLY A 4 -13.48 34.78 17.82
C GLY A 4 -12.61 33.54 18.04
N ARG A 5 -12.88 32.70 19.05
CA ARG A 5 -11.94 31.63 19.47
C ARG A 5 -12.37 30.19 19.13
N PHE A 6 -13.62 29.98 18.70
CA PHE A 6 -14.12 28.64 18.39
C PHE A 6 -13.78 28.15 16.97
N SER A 7 -13.45 29.05 16.04
CA SER A 7 -13.23 28.65 14.64
C SER A 7 -11.83 28.09 14.37
N LEU A 8 -10.80 28.51 15.10
CA LEU A 8 -9.41 28.06 14.86
C LEU A 8 -9.16 26.61 15.31
N ALA A 9 -9.82 26.16 16.38
CA ALA A 9 -9.70 24.79 16.88
C ALA A 9 -10.36 23.76 15.95
N LEU A 10 -11.47 24.14 15.30
CA LEU A 10 -12.19 23.26 14.38
C LEU A 10 -11.37 22.96 13.11
N PHE A 11 -10.67 23.95 12.57
CA PHE A 11 -9.78 23.77 11.41
C PHE A 11 -8.55 22.90 11.72
N LEU A 12 -7.99 22.99 12.93
CA LEU A 12 -6.85 22.15 13.35
C LEU A 12 -7.24 20.68 13.56
N PHE A 13 -8.46 20.41 14.03
CA PHE A 13 -8.97 19.04 14.17
C PHE A 13 -9.27 18.38 12.81
N LEU A 14 -9.87 19.11 11.87
CA LEU A 14 -10.14 18.63 10.50
C LEU A 14 -8.85 18.30 9.73
N ALA A 15 -7.80 19.13 9.88
CA ALA A 15 -6.49 18.86 9.27
C ALA A 15 -5.81 17.60 9.83
N SER A 16 -6.01 17.29 11.11
CA SER A 16 -5.42 16.14 11.78
C SER A 16 -6.07 14.81 11.36
N ALA A 17 -7.39 14.80 11.16
CA ALA A 17 -8.11 13.62 10.64
C ALA A 17 -7.79 13.36 9.15
N ALA A 18 -7.65 14.41 8.34
CA ALA A 18 -7.25 14.30 6.93
C ALA A 18 -5.79 13.82 6.76
N ALA A 19 -4.88 14.26 7.65
CA ALA A 19 -3.49 13.79 7.64
C ALA A 19 -3.37 12.32 8.07
N SER A 20 -4.16 11.89 9.06
CA SER A 20 -4.25 10.47 9.47
C SER A 20 -4.74 9.59 8.32
N THR A 21 -5.77 10.03 7.59
CA THR A 21 -6.31 9.26 6.46
C THR A 21 -5.37 9.23 5.25
N ALA A 22 -4.69 10.33 4.92
CA ALA A 22 -3.72 10.35 3.84
C ALA A 22 -2.51 9.44 4.13
N GLN A 23 -1.95 9.51 5.35
CA GLN A 23 -0.86 8.63 5.77
C GLN A 23 -1.29 7.16 5.77
N ASN A 24 -2.51 6.86 6.25
CA ASN A 24 -3.07 5.51 6.19
C ASN A 24 -3.20 4.99 4.75
N LYS A 25 -3.62 5.83 3.80
CA LYS A 25 -3.65 5.47 2.37
C LYS A 25 -2.25 5.17 1.83
N TYR A 26 -1.25 5.97 2.18
CA TYR A 26 0.14 5.69 1.79
C TYR A 26 0.64 4.36 2.35
N ASP A 27 0.44 4.10 3.64
CA ASP A 27 0.92 2.90 4.30
C ASP A 27 0.19 1.65 3.79
N ALA A 28 -1.12 1.76 3.52
CA ALA A 28 -1.91 0.70 2.90
C ALA A 28 -1.43 0.40 1.47
N PHE A 29 -1.22 1.44 0.64
CA PHE A 29 -0.71 1.28 -0.72
C PHE A 29 0.67 0.61 -0.73
N TRP A 30 1.62 1.11 0.06
CA TRP A 30 2.97 0.53 0.15
C TRP A 30 2.99 -0.85 0.78
N GLY A 31 2.12 -1.11 1.76
CA GLY A 31 1.94 -2.45 2.32
C GLY A 31 1.49 -3.45 1.26
N GLN A 32 0.54 -3.08 0.41
CA GLN A 32 0.13 -3.93 -0.72
C GLN A 32 1.25 -4.10 -1.74
N TYR A 33 1.91 -3.03 -2.17
CA TYR A 33 3.05 -3.12 -3.10
C TYR A 33 4.17 -4.02 -2.57
N MET A 34 4.52 -3.91 -1.28
CA MET A 34 5.59 -4.72 -0.70
C MET A 34 5.17 -6.18 -0.46
N ALA A 35 3.91 -6.42 -0.10
CA ALA A 35 3.36 -7.78 -0.09
C ALA A 35 3.48 -8.45 -1.47
N SER A 36 3.40 -7.66 -2.56
CA SER A 36 3.63 -8.13 -3.93
C SER A 36 5.00 -8.72 -4.11
N SER A 37 5.98 -7.88 -3.81
CA SER A 37 7.37 -8.20 -4.06
C SER A 37 7.76 -9.41 -3.22
N LEU A 38 7.29 -9.51 -1.98
CA LEU A 38 7.51 -10.68 -1.12
C LEU A 38 6.89 -11.95 -1.71
N ILE A 39 5.65 -11.91 -2.21
CA ILE A 39 5.01 -13.08 -2.83
C ILE A 39 5.73 -13.49 -4.11
N ALA A 40 6.10 -12.53 -4.97
CA ALA A 40 6.77 -12.82 -6.24
C ALA A 40 8.19 -13.37 -6.06
N GLN A 41 8.89 -12.99 -4.98
CA GLN A 41 10.18 -13.60 -4.62
C GLN A 41 10.06 -15.10 -4.30
N THR A 42 8.91 -15.53 -3.77
CA THR A 42 8.69 -16.92 -3.35
C THR A 42 7.95 -17.75 -4.42
N CYS A 43 6.99 -17.15 -5.12
CA CYS A 43 6.03 -17.84 -5.98
C CYS A 43 6.31 -17.57 -7.45
N LYS A 44 6.55 -18.64 -8.24
CA LYS A 44 6.65 -18.55 -9.70
C LYS A 44 5.32 -18.13 -10.33
N GLY A 45 5.39 -17.34 -11.41
CA GLY A 45 4.21 -16.91 -12.18
C GLY A 45 3.40 -15.79 -11.50
N VAL A 46 3.99 -15.09 -10.54
CA VAL A 46 3.44 -13.86 -9.95
C VAL A 46 4.22 -12.68 -10.52
N THR A 47 3.54 -11.80 -11.24
CA THR A 47 4.16 -10.66 -11.91
C THR A 47 4.15 -9.45 -10.97
N THR A 48 5.28 -8.75 -10.89
CA THR A 48 5.40 -7.50 -10.12
C THR A 48 5.36 -6.31 -11.05
N TYR A 49 4.74 -5.23 -10.61
CA TYR A 49 4.89 -3.95 -11.27
C TYR A 49 6.28 -3.38 -11.09
N SER A 50 6.75 -2.69 -12.11
CA SER A 50 7.84 -1.74 -11.91
C SER A 50 7.39 -0.71 -10.87
N GLY A 51 8.34 -0.15 -10.12
CA GLY A 51 8.00 0.85 -9.12
C GLY A 51 7.29 2.07 -9.73
N HIS A 52 7.55 2.40 -10.99
CA HIS A 52 6.86 3.49 -11.69
C HIS A 52 5.39 3.16 -11.96
N ASP A 53 5.09 1.98 -12.52
CA ASP A 53 3.70 1.58 -12.81
C ASP A 53 2.87 1.49 -11.52
N ALA A 54 3.46 0.98 -10.43
CA ALA A 54 2.81 0.95 -9.13
C ALA A 54 2.45 2.37 -8.68
N VAL A 55 3.37 3.33 -8.83
CA VAL A 55 3.09 4.74 -8.50
C VAL A 55 1.96 5.30 -9.37
N SER A 56 1.96 5.06 -10.67
CA SER A 56 0.88 5.50 -11.56
C SER A 56 -0.49 4.98 -11.11
N ILE A 57 -0.57 3.72 -10.67
CA ILE A 57 -1.78 3.13 -10.09
C ILE A 57 -2.19 3.84 -8.79
N GLY A 58 -1.25 4.06 -7.87
CA GLY A 58 -1.52 4.74 -6.59
C GLY A 58 -2.01 6.18 -6.77
N VAL A 59 -1.51 6.88 -7.79
CA VAL A 59 -1.98 8.21 -8.16
C VAL A 59 -3.41 8.14 -8.72
N ALA A 60 -3.66 7.25 -9.69
CA ALA A 60 -4.96 7.15 -10.36
C ALA A 60 -6.09 6.70 -9.42
N ARG A 61 -5.82 5.70 -8.56
CA ARG A 61 -6.85 5.08 -7.70
C ARG A 61 -7.11 5.88 -6.42
N ASP A 62 -6.03 6.23 -5.71
CA ASP A 62 -6.13 6.77 -4.36
C ASP A 62 -5.88 8.28 -4.28
N SER A 63 -5.66 8.93 -5.43
CA SER A 63 -5.31 10.36 -5.54
C SER A 63 -4.05 10.71 -4.74
N LEU A 64 -3.10 9.78 -4.67
CA LEU A 64 -1.83 9.97 -3.97
C LEU A 64 -0.90 10.88 -4.77
N ARG A 65 0.05 11.54 -4.10
CA ARG A 65 0.99 12.45 -4.76
C ARG A 65 2.16 11.67 -5.37
N GLU A 66 2.25 11.68 -6.69
CA GLU A 66 3.29 10.98 -7.48
C GLU A 66 4.71 11.24 -6.95
N GLN A 67 5.12 12.51 -6.83
CA GLN A 67 6.46 12.87 -6.36
C GLN A 67 6.78 12.30 -4.96
N ARG A 68 5.79 12.26 -4.06
CA ARG A 68 5.97 11.70 -2.72
C ARG A 68 6.11 10.19 -2.78
N LEU A 69 5.32 9.52 -3.63
CA LEU A 69 5.42 8.08 -3.84
C LEU A 69 6.78 7.69 -4.43
N LEU A 70 7.21 8.35 -5.51
CA LEU A 70 8.54 8.10 -6.11
C LEU A 70 9.65 8.33 -5.09
N ARG A 71 9.58 9.39 -4.28
CA ARG A 71 10.57 9.63 -3.23
C ARG A 71 10.66 8.48 -2.22
N ILE A 72 9.52 7.91 -1.81
CA ILE A 72 9.49 6.76 -0.90
C ILE A 72 10.06 5.51 -1.59
N LEU A 73 9.76 5.30 -2.87
CA LEU A 73 10.29 4.17 -3.64
C LEU A 73 11.83 4.21 -3.75
N TYR A 74 12.40 5.37 -4.08
CA TYR A 74 13.84 5.49 -4.33
C TYR A 74 14.68 5.69 -3.05
N TYR A 75 14.13 6.39 -2.06
CA TYR A 75 14.88 6.81 -0.86
C TYR A 75 14.27 6.32 0.45
N GLY A 76 13.15 5.61 0.41
CA GLY A 76 12.51 5.08 1.61
C GLY A 76 13.33 3.98 2.28
N ASN A 77 13.17 3.84 3.59
CA ASN A 77 13.82 2.77 4.33
C ASN A 77 13.21 1.41 3.92
N ARG A 78 14.01 0.59 3.23
CA ARG A 78 13.58 -0.73 2.75
C ARG A 78 13.03 -1.62 3.87
N LYS A 79 13.59 -1.60 5.08
CA LYS A 79 13.10 -2.41 6.21
C LYS A 79 11.70 -2.00 6.64
N SER A 80 11.42 -0.70 6.68
CA SER A 80 10.08 -0.19 7.01
C SER A 80 9.05 -0.59 5.96
N LEU A 81 9.40 -0.47 4.67
CA LEU A 81 8.54 -0.87 3.56
C LEU A 81 8.26 -2.39 3.59
N THR A 82 9.29 -3.21 3.77
CA THR A 82 9.12 -4.66 3.93
C THR A 82 8.24 -5.00 5.14
N ARG A 83 8.40 -4.31 6.27
CA ARG A 83 7.53 -4.50 7.45
C ARG A 83 6.06 -4.22 7.12
N LEU A 84 5.75 -3.17 6.36
CA LEU A 84 4.38 -2.92 5.91
C LEU A 84 3.82 -4.07 5.06
N GLY A 85 4.67 -4.67 4.21
CA GLY A 85 4.33 -5.88 3.45
C GLY A 85 3.96 -7.06 4.35
N HIS A 86 4.79 -7.39 5.35
CA HIS A 86 4.49 -8.46 6.30
C HIS A 86 3.22 -8.17 7.12
N ILE A 87 3.03 -6.95 7.61
CA ILE A 87 1.81 -6.57 8.33
C ILE A 87 0.59 -6.79 7.43
N THR A 88 0.66 -6.37 6.17
CA THR A 88 -0.42 -6.55 5.19
C THR A 88 -0.74 -8.03 5.01
N LEU A 89 0.26 -8.91 4.84
CA LEU A 89 0.04 -10.35 4.72
C LEU A 89 -0.56 -10.96 5.99
N THR A 90 -0.04 -10.59 7.17
CA THR A 90 -0.56 -11.05 8.47
C THR A 90 -2.00 -10.63 8.69
N MET A 91 -2.38 -9.39 8.35
CA MET A 91 -3.77 -8.93 8.42
C MET A 91 -4.71 -9.73 7.51
N ASN A 92 -4.18 -10.34 6.43
CA ASN A 92 -4.92 -11.24 5.54
C ASN A 92 -4.80 -12.72 5.96
N GLY A 93 -4.22 -13.02 7.13
CA GLY A 93 -4.06 -14.38 7.65
C GLY A 93 -3.00 -15.21 6.91
N VAL A 94 -2.01 -14.55 6.28
CA VAL A 94 -0.98 -15.19 5.46
C VAL A 94 0.37 -14.98 6.09
N SER A 95 1.07 -16.08 6.41
CA SER A 95 2.47 -16.01 6.84
C SER A 95 3.40 -16.12 5.62
N THR A 96 4.51 -15.37 5.66
CA THR A 96 5.62 -15.52 4.70
C THR A 96 6.50 -16.73 4.99
N ASP A 97 6.37 -17.34 6.16
CA ASP A 97 7.19 -18.48 6.61
C ASP A 97 6.67 -19.82 6.08
N ASP A 98 5.48 -19.83 5.47
CA ASP A 98 4.86 -20.99 4.83
C ASP A 98 4.67 -20.70 3.32
N PRO A 99 5.68 -21.05 2.48
CA PRO A 99 5.64 -20.78 1.04
C PRO A 99 4.41 -21.35 0.34
N GLN A 100 3.89 -22.50 0.79
CA GLN A 100 2.73 -23.12 0.18
C GLN A 100 1.45 -22.32 0.45
N LYS A 101 1.25 -21.85 1.68
CA LYS A 101 0.12 -20.97 2.01
C LYS A 101 0.23 -19.63 1.30
N LEU A 102 1.44 -19.07 1.24
CA LEU A 102 1.71 -17.81 0.53
C LEU A 102 1.34 -17.91 -0.96
N CYS A 103 1.77 -18.96 -1.66
CA CYS A 103 1.44 -19.15 -3.08
C CYS A 103 -0.03 -19.54 -3.30
N ARG A 104 -0.67 -20.24 -2.36
CA ARG A 104 -2.13 -20.50 -2.41
C ARG A 104 -2.91 -19.19 -2.31
N TYR A 105 -2.51 -18.31 -1.40
CA TYR A 105 -3.08 -16.99 -1.27
C TYR A 105 -2.89 -16.16 -2.55
N ALA A 106 -1.69 -16.17 -3.12
CA ALA A 106 -1.39 -15.50 -4.40
C ALA A 106 -2.32 -15.95 -5.54
N ARG A 107 -2.59 -17.26 -5.65
CA ARG A 107 -3.53 -17.80 -6.66
C ARG A 107 -4.98 -17.39 -6.40
N LYS A 108 -5.38 -17.24 -5.14
CA LYS A 108 -6.74 -16.82 -4.77
C LYS A 108 -6.99 -15.37 -5.18
N ILE A 109 -6.06 -14.47 -4.84
CA ILE A 109 -6.19 -13.04 -5.14
C ILE A 109 -6.04 -12.73 -6.63
N ALA A 110 -5.32 -13.57 -7.39
CA ALA A 110 -5.19 -13.42 -8.84
C ALA A 110 -6.48 -13.77 -9.64
N ARG A 111 -7.52 -14.32 -8.98
CA ARG A 111 -8.79 -14.72 -9.61
C ARG A 111 -9.95 -13.76 -9.35
N THR A 112 -9.75 -12.78 -8.48
CA THR A 112 -10.77 -11.79 -8.14
C THR A 112 -10.51 -10.57 -8.98
N ASP A 113 -11.38 -10.33 -9.95
CA ASP A 113 -11.39 -9.10 -10.72
C ASP A 113 -11.44 -7.91 -9.75
N ASP A 114 -10.45 -7.05 -9.89
CA ASP A 114 -10.42 -5.64 -9.49
C ASP A 114 -9.48 -5.18 -8.35
N ASP A 115 -8.76 -4.14 -8.76
CA ASP A 115 -8.42 -2.93 -8.03
C ASP A 115 -7.18 -2.93 -7.09
N ILE A 116 -6.08 -2.38 -7.62
CA ILE A 116 -4.68 -2.81 -7.41
C ILE A 116 -4.61 -4.27 -7.86
N GLY A 117 -3.88 -4.60 -8.91
CA GLY A 117 -2.45 -4.72 -8.70
C GLY A 117 -2.04 -5.91 -7.82
N ARG A 118 -2.94 -6.70 -7.24
CA ARG A 118 -2.60 -7.53 -6.07
C ARG A 118 -1.78 -8.77 -6.42
N PHE A 119 -1.24 -8.85 -7.64
CA PHE A 119 0.19 -8.87 -8.03
C PHE A 119 0.23 -9.21 -9.53
N LEU A 120 -0.24 -8.25 -10.33
CA LEU A 120 -0.99 -8.49 -11.58
C LEU A 120 -0.23 -9.31 -12.62
N ARG A 121 -0.87 -10.41 -13.06
CA ARG A 121 -0.59 -11.12 -14.30
C ARG A 121 -0.85 -10.22 -15.52
N ALA A 122 0.12 -10.17 -16.42
CA ALA A 122 -0.05 -10.36 -17.87
C ALA A 122 1.26 -11.00 -18.39
N GLU A 123 1.16 -11.80 -19.44
CA GLU A 123 2.08 -12.88 -19.89
C GLU A 123 3.59 -12.67 -19.74
#